data_AF-A0AAJ2U6D5-F1
#
_entry.id   AF-A0AAJ2U6D5-F1
#
_cell.length_a   1.000
_cell.length_b   1.000
_cell.length_c   1.000
_cell.angle_alpha   90.00
_cell.angle_beta   90.00
_cell.angle_gamma   90.00
#
_symmetry.space_group_name_H-M   'P 1'
#
loop_
_entity.id
_entity.type
_entity.pdbx_description
1 polymer ?
#
loop_
_entity_poly.entity_id
_entity_poly.type
_entity_poly.pdbx_seq_one_letter_code
_entity_poly.pdbx_strand_id
1 'polypeptide(L)' 'LIVAACSSKKPNVTLDKKHKPLPDYVLNSSEKIQETYIMVSNYPEVVSKVPCYCGCSEQDGHKSNLDCYIDHFGKNN' A
#
# COMPACT_ATOMS: atom_id res chain seq x y z
N LEU A 1 28.90 22.93 -6.64
CA LEU A 1 27.89 21.90 -6.95
C LEU A 1 26.94 21.82 -5.78
N ILE A 2 25.71 22.34 -5.93
CA ILE A 2 24.70 22.37 -4.87
C ILE A 2 24.05 20.99 -4.82
N VAL A 3 24.32 20.23 -3.76
CA VAL A 3 23.64 18.96 -3.49
C VAL A 3 22.21 19.30 -3.04
N ALA A 4 21.25 19.17 -3.96
CA ALA A 4 19.84 19.26 -3.64
C ALA A 4 19.45 18.02 -2.83
N ALA A 5 19.38 18.16 -1.51
CA ALA A 5 18.73 17.16 -0.66
C ALA A 5 17.21 17.23 -0.93
N CYS A 6 16.66 16.20 -1.58
CA CYS A 6 15.22 16.04 -1.72
C CYS A 6 14.61 15.85 -0.32
N SER A 7 14.09 16.92 0.26
CA SER A 7 13.29 16.87 1.48
C SER A 7 11.86 16.49 1.08
N SER A 8 11.60 15.19 0.95
CA SER A 8 10.24 14.70 0.73
C SER A 8 9.41 14.98 1.98
N LYS A 9 8.62 16.06 1.96
CA LYS A 9 7.47 16.20 2.87
C LYS A 9 6.53 15.03 2.59
N LYS A 10 6.68 13.93 3.34
CA LYS A 10 5.67 12.88 3.35
C LYS A 10 4.37 13.49 3.86
N PRO A 11 3.23 13.35 3.15
CA PRO A 11 1.95 13.71 3.72
C PRO A 11 1.78 12.92 5.02
N ASN A 12 1.40 13.62 6.10
CA ASN A 12 1.15 13.01 7.40
C ASN A 12 -0.17 12.23 7.31
N VAL A 13 -0.10 10.99 6.83
CA VAL A 13 -1.22 10.04 6.89
C VAL A 13 -1.20 9.47 8.31
N THR A 14 -1.79 10.20 9.26
CA THR A 14 -1.96 9.67 10.61
C THR A 14 -2.95 8.53 10.55
N LEU A 15 -2.43 7.32 10.69
CA LEU A 15 -3.22 6.14 10.90
C LEU A 15 -3.35 6.01 12.38
N ASP A 16 -4.40 6.60 12.90
CA ASP A 16 -4.74 6.34 14.27
C ASP A 16 -5.03 4.84 14.36
N LYS A 17 -4.39 4.18 15.34
CA LYS A 17 -4.41 2.72 15.59
C LYS A 17 -5.80 2.11 15.71
N LYS A 18 -6.87 2.90 15.54
CA LYS A 18 -8.27 2.59 15.80
C LYS A 18 -9.10 2.33 14.55
N HIS A 19 -8.59 2.60 13.33
CA HIS A 19 -9.39 2.44 12.11
C HIS A 19 -8.81 1.41 11.14
N LYS A 20 -9.58 0.31 11.01
CA LYS A 20 -9.48 -0.81 10.05
C LYS A 20 -8.38 -1.84 10.39
N PRO A 21 -8.72 -3.13 10.65
CA PRO A 21 -7.73 -4.12 11.03
C PRO A 21 -6.89 -4.47 9.81
N LEU A 22 -5.71 -3.87 9.71
CA LEU A 22 -4.64 -4.44 8.90
C LEU A 22 -4.39 -5.88 9.39
N PRO A 23 -4.07 -6.83 8.50
CA PRO A 23 -3.69 -8.17 8.92
C PRO A 23 -2.48 -8.16 9.86
N ASP A 24 -2.38 -9.16 10.74
CA ASP A 24 -1.28 -9.26 11.72
C ASP A 24 0.10 -9.22 11.07
N TYR A 25 0.27 -9.81 9.89
CA TYR A 25 1.54 -9.77 9.17
C TYR A 25 1.94 -8.35 8.73
N VAL A 26 0.96 -7.47 8.49
CA VAL A 26 1.20 -6.04 8.20
C VAL A 26 1.49 -5.31 9.51
N LEU A 27 0.72 -5.55 10.57
CA LEU A 27 0.92 -4.91 11.88
C LEU A 27 2.29 -5.24 12.49
N ASN A 28 2.81 -6.43 12.22
CA ASN A 28 4.13 -6.88 12.67
C ASN A 28 5.27 -6.50 11.72
N SER A 29 4.98 -5.74 10.65
CA SER A 29 5.98 -5.27 9.69
C SER A 29 6.52 -3.87 10.05
N SER A 30 7.53 -3.40 9.32
CA SER A 30 8.06 -2.03 9.51
C SER A 30 6.98 -0.96 9.30
N GLU A 31 7.12 0.18 9.98
CA GLU A 31 6.22 1.34 9.83
C GLU A 31 5.99 1.72 8.36
N LYS A 32 7.04 1.70 7.53
CA LYS A 32 6.95 1.99 6.09
C LYS A 32 6.02 1.03 5.34
N ILE A 33 6.00 -0.25 5.71
CA ILE A 33 5.12 -1.25 5.10
C ILE A 33 3.67 -0.98 5.54
N GLN A 34 3.44 -0.70 6.82
CA GLN A 34 2.13 -0.32 7.33
C GLN A 34 1.58 0.94 6.62
N GLU A 35 2.38 2.00 6.52
CA GLU A 35 2.06 3.22 5.76
C GLU A 35 1.70 2.91 4.30
N THR A 36 2.42 1.98 3.67
CA THR A 36 2.19 1.60 2.27
C THR A 36 0.84 0.92 2.11
N TYR A 37 0.49 -0.04 2.96
CA TYR A 37 -0.81 -0.73 2.90
C TYR A 37 -1.99 0.24 3.01
N ILE A 38 -1.82 1.29 3.81
CA ILE A 38 -2.84 2.33 3.96
C ILE A 38 -2.87 3.27 2.76
N MET A 39 -1.71 3.66 2.23
CA MET A 39 -1.67 4.48 1.03
C MET A 39 -2.39 3.75 -0.11
N VAL A 40 -2.16 2.44 -0.26
CA VAL A 40 -2.80 1.63 -1.29
C VAL A 40 -4.33 1.58 -1.13
N SER A 41 -4.85 1.47 0.10
CA SER A 41 -6.30 1.50 0.33
C SER A 41 -6.95 2.85 0.05
N ASN A 42 -6.20 3.96 0.17
CA ASN A 42 -6.69 5.31 -0.13
C ASN A 42 -6.63 5.67 -1.63
N TYR A 43 -5.75 5.03 -2.41
CA TYR A 43 -5.54 5.34 -3.82
C TYR A 43 -5.62 4.10 -4.74
N PRO A 44 -6.67 3.26 -4.63
CA PRO A 44 -6.72 1.99 -5.32
C PRO A 44 -6.72 2.13 -6.85
N GLU A 45 -7.38 3.16 -7.39
CA GLU A 45 -7.39 3.44 -8.83
C GLU A 45 -5.98 3.71 -9.37
N VAL A 46 -5.17 4.47 -8.64
CA VAL A 46 -3.80 4.79 -9.04
C VAL A 46 -2.94 3.53 -8.99
N VAL A 47 -3.02 2.78 -7.88
CA VAL A 47 -2.20 1.57 -7.68
C VAL A 47 -2.56 0.47 -8.66
N SER A 48 -3.84 0.36 -9.06
CA SER A 48 -4.28 -0.60 -10.10
C SER A 48 -3.64 -0.36 -11.48
N LYS A 49 -3.14 0.85 -11.74
CA LYS A 49 -2.46 1.22 -13.00
C LYS A 49 -0.94 1.05 -12.92
N VAL A 50 -0.40 0.73 -11.75
CA VAL A 50 1.03 0.48 -11.56
C VAL A 50 1.34 -0.97 -11.97
N PRO A 51 2.35 -1.22 -12.82
CA PRO A 51 2.73 -2.58 -13.20
C PRO A 51 3.26 -3.35 -11.99
N CYS A 52 2.92 -4.63 -11.91
CA CYS A 52 3.44 -5.55 -10.90
C CYS A 52 4.45 -6.52 -11.53
N TYR A 53 5.55 -6.76 -10.83
CA TYR A 53 6.64 -7.64 -11.29
C TYR A 53 6.93 -8.78 -10.30
N CYS A 54 5.99 -9.09 -9.40
CA CYS A 54 6.14 -10.15 -8.41
C CYS A 54 6.11 -11.55 -9.02
N GLY A 55 5.62 -11.72 -10.26
CA GLY A 55 5.51 -13.02 -10.93
C GLY A 55 4.36 -13.90 -10.46
N CYS A 56 3.46 -13.37 -9.62
CA CYS A 56 2.34 -14.10 -9.03
C CYS A 56 1.08 -14.17 -9.90
N SER A 57 1.08 -13.64 -11.12
CA SER A 57 -0.13 -13.56 -11.96
C SER A 57 -0.73 -14.91 -12.31
N GLU A 58 0.09 -15.91 -12.67
CA GLU A 58 -0.40 -17.25 -13.04
C GLU A 58 -0.76 -18.11 -11.81
N GLN A 59 -0.13 -17.84 -10.67
CA GLN A 59 -0.29 -18.62 -9.44
C GLN A 59 -1.50 -18.15 -8.63
N ASP A 60 -1.62 -16.83 -8.47
CA ASP A 60 -2.59 -16.21 -7.57
C ASP A 60 -3.68 -15.44 -8.33
N GLY A 61 -3.56 -15.31 -9.66
CA GLY A 61 -4.52 -14.60 -10.49
C GLY A 61 -4.44 -13.07 -10.40
N HIS A 62 -3.38 -12.52 -9.80
CA HIS A 62 -3.17 -11.07 -9.67
C HIS A 62 -2.96 -10.41 -11.03
N LYS A 63 -3.72 -9.34 -11.27
CA LYS A 63 -3.79 -8.57 -12.52
C LYS A 63 -3.07 -7.23 -12.44
N SER A 64 -2.91 -6.67 -11.25
CA SER A 64 -2.28 -5.37 -11.03
C SER A 64 -1.47 -5.33 -9.74
N ASN A 65 -0.71 -4.24 -9.55
CA ASN A 65 -0.02 -4.00 -8.28
C ASN A 65 -0.99 -3.81 -7.10
N LEU A 66 -2.26 -3.47 -7.36
CA LEU A 66 -3.27 -3.36 -6.30
C LEU A 66 -3.55 -4.73 -5.65
N ASP A 67 -3.63 -5.77 -6.46
CA ASP A 67 -4.00 -7.12 -6.02
C ASP A 67 -2.95 -7.71 -5.07
N CYS A 68 -1.71 -7.21 -5.12
CA CYS A 68 -0.66 -7.56 -4.16
C CYS A 68 -0.93 -7.08 -2.73
N TYR A 69 -1.78 -6.06 -2.56
CA TYR A 69 -2.07 -5.45 -1.26
C TYR A 69 -3.50 -5.69 -0.80
N ILE A 70 -4.46 -5.78 -1.73
CA ILE A 70 -5.89 -5.84 -1.45
C ILE A 70 -6.53 -6.99 -2.24
N ASP A 71 -7.01 -8.00 -1.51
CA ASP A 71 -7.76 -9.13 -2.07
C ASP A 71 -9.20 -8.73 -2.44
N HIS A 72 -9.91 -8.04 -1.54
CA HIS A 72 -11.26 -7.54 -1.80
C HIS A 72 -11.59 -6.27 -0.98
N PHE A 73 -12.46 -5.42 -1.54
CA PHE A 73 -13.07 -4.31 -0.80
C PHE A 73 -14.35 -4.80 -0.11
N GLY A 74 -14.43 -4.60 1.20
CA GLY A 74 -15.65 -4.85 1.98
C GLY A 74 -16.63 -3.67 1.91
N LYS A 75 -17.88 -3.85 2.36
CA LYS A 75 -18.94 -2.81 2.36
C LYS A 75 -18.57 -1.50 3.10
N ASN A 76 -17.50 -1.52 3.90
CA ASN A 76 -17.03 -0.38 4.71
C ASN A 76 -15.61 0.08 4.31
N ASN A 77 -15.09 -0.37 3.15
CA ASN A 77 -13.80 0.01 2.60
C ASN A 77 -13.97 0.78 1.29
#